data_AF-A0A7V3EUE1-F1
#
_entry.id   AF-A0A7V3EUE1-F1
#
_cell.length_a   1.000
_cell.length_b   1.000
_cell.length_c   1.000
_cell.angle_alpha   90.00
_cell.angle_beta   90.00
_cell.angle_gamma   90.00
#
_symmetry.space_group_name_H-M   'P 1'
#
loop_
_entity.id
_entity.type
_entity.pdbx_description
1 polymer ?
#
loop_
_entity_poly.entity_id
_entity_poly.type
_entity_poly.pdbx_seq_one_letter_code
_entity_poly.pdbx_strand_id
1 'polypeptide(L)'
;MKIGIPKSLVYWKRPYFWENFFENLGFEVLLSPRTNKEIVEIGVKISDPETCFSCKVYFGHLKWLEGKCDLIFVPRLKRKGNLEYCPKFFGLPDLAKILVKTKILTETFDEKKERFEESLVKLGEKLGKNKEEIKEAFEKALIKEKEIKAKQEKETLKK
;
A
#
# COMPACT_ATOMS: atom_id res chain seq x y z
N MET A 1 10.11 -8.86 -11.75
CA MET A 1 8.82 -8.14 -11.66
C MET A 1 8.93 -7.13 -10.52
N LYS A 2 8.52 -5.90 -10.78
CA LYS A 2 8.63 -4.74 -9.89
C LYS A 2 7.26 -4.26 -9.44
N ILE A 3 7.06 -4.17 -8.13
CA ILE A 3 5.82 -3.71 -7.49
C ILE A 3 6.03 -2.30 -6.95
N GLY A 4 5.27 -1.35 -7.49
CA GLY A 4 5.21 0.02 -7.02
C GLY A 4 4.30 0.16 -5.80
N ILE A 5 4.76 0.84 -4.76
CA ILE A 5 3.94 1.12 -3.56
C ILE A 5 3.88 2.64 -3.35
N PRO A 6 2.69 3.25 -3.37
CA PRO A 6 2.53 4.66 -3.04
C PRO A 6 2.87 4.89 -1.57
N LYS A 7 3.88 5.71 -1.29
CA LYS A 7 4.33 6.10 0.06
C LYS A 7 3.42 7.16 0.69
N SER A 8 2.11 6.90 0.64
CA SER A 8 1.03 7.79 1.09
C SER A 8 -0.18 6.95 1.52
N LEU A 9 -1.09 7.57 2.29
CA LEU A 9 -2.33 6.99 2.83
C LEU A 9 -2.14 5.60 3.43
N VAL A 10 -2.42 4.56 2.65
CA VAL A 10 -2.44 3.15 3.08
C VAL A 10 -1.08 2.70 3.60
N TYR A 11 0.02 3.15 2.97
CA TYR A 11 1.37 2.82 3.40
C TYR A 11 1.59 3.15 4.88
N TRP A 12 1.13 4.32 5.34
CA TRP A 12 1.34 4.79 6.71
C TRP A 12 0.48 4.05 7.76
N LYS A 13 -0.49 3.23 7.35
CA LYS A 13 -1.24 2.36 8.27
C LYS A 13 -0.39 1.17 8.73
N ARG A 14 0.55 0.70 7.90
CA ARG A 14 1.54 -0.34 8.19
C ARG A 14 2.86 0.02 7.51
N PRO A 15 3.60 1.00 8.04
CA PRO A 15 4.86 1.42 7.43
C PRO A 15 5.86 0.26 7.50
N TYR A 16 6.72 0.11 6.49
CA TYR A 16 7.72 -0.96 6.39
C TYR A 16 7.17 -2.35 6.12
N PHE A 17 5.91 -2.63 6.45
CA PHE A 17 5.35 -3.96 6.27
C PHE A 17 5.27 -4.38 4.80
N TRP A 18 4.73 -3.51 3.94
CA TRP A 18 4.39 -3.88 2.57
C TRP A 18 5.62 -4.13 1.71
N GLU A 19 6.63 -3.25 1.79
CA GLU A 19 7.89 -3.47 1.08
C GLU A 19 8.56 -4.77 1.53
N ASN A 20 8.63 -5.02 2.83
CA ASN A 20 9.22 -6.25 3.35
C ASN A 20 8.44 -7.49 2.93
N PHE A 21 7.11 -7.43 2.92
CA PHE A 21 6.27 -8.54 2.49
C PHE A 21 6.55 -8.91 1.02
N PHE A 22 6.52 -7.94 0.11
CA PHE A 22 6.77 -8.20 -1.31
C PHE A 22 8.24 -8.57 -1.59
N GLU A 23 9.20 -7.96 -0.91
CA GLU A 23 10.62 -8.33 -1.01
C GLU A 23 10.87 -9.78 -0.55
N ASN A 24 10.26 -10.22 0.56
CA ASN A 24 10.38 -11.61 1.03
C ASN A 24 9.68 -12.61 0.11
N LEU A 25 8.68 -12.18 -0.68
CA LEU A 25 8.10 -12.99 -1.75
C LEU A 25 8.99 -13.03 -3.01
N GLY A 26 10.10 -12.30 -3.06
CA GLY A 26 11.03 -12.26 -4.18
C GLY A 26 10.69 -11.22 -5.25
N PHE A 27 9.87 -10.21 -4.93
CA PHE A 27 9.58 -9.09 -5.84
C PHE A 27 10.47 -7.89 -5.55
N GLU A 28 10.87 -7.16 -6.59
CA GLU A 28 11.51 -5.86 -6.42
C GLU A 28 10.46 -4.82 -6.04
N VAL A 29 10.73 -3.99 -5.03
CA VAL A 29 9.79 -2.97 -4.57
C VAL A 29 10.28 -1.57 -4.93
N LEU A 30 9.40 -0.78 -5.55
CA LEU A 30 9.62 0.63 -5.80
C LEU A 30 8.68 1.47 -4.94
N LEU A 31 9.22 2.11 -3.90
CA LEU A 31 8.46 3.12 -3.16
C LEU A 31 8.48 4.44 -3.94
N SER A 32 7.32 5.10 -4.04
CA SER A 32 7.29 6.50 -4.47
C SER A 32 8.07 7.39 -3.49
N PRO A 33 8.59 8.56 -3.91
CA PRO A 33 9.34 9.45 -3.04
C PRO A 33 8.50 9.93 -1.85
N ARG A 34 9.15 10.55 -0.86
CA ARG A 34 8.40 11.32 0.16
C ARG A 34 7.56 12.37 -0.55
N THR A 35 6.36 12.62 -0.02
CA THR A 35 5.47 13.66 -0.55
C THR A 35 6.23 14.98 -0.64
N ASN A 36 6.24 15.55 -1.84
CA ASN A 36 6.89 16.81 -2.15
C ASN A 36 5.92 17.67 -2.98
N LYS A 37 6.32 18.92 -3.29
CA LYS A 37 5.48 19.87 -4.02
C LYS A 37 5.03 19.32 -5.39
N GLU A 38 5.92 18.68 -6.13
CA GLU A 38 5.64 18.08 -7.44
C GLU A 38 4.53 17.01 -7.37
N ILE A 39 4.64 16.07 -6.42
CA ILE A 39 3.62 15.03 -6.19
C ILE A 39 2.25 15.66 -5.89
N VAL A 40 2.23 16.69 -5.03
CA VAL A 40 0.99 17.39 -4.69
C VAL A 40 0.39 18.06 -5.92
N GLU A 41 1.20 18.78 -6.70
CA GLU A 41 0.74 19.49 -7.90
C GLU A 41 0.20 18.53 -8.97
N ILE A 42 0.88 17.41 -9.22
CA ILE A 42 0.39 16.37 -10.13
C ILE A 42 -0.97 15.87 -9.64
N GLY A 43 -1.05 15.53 -8.34
CA GLY A 43 -2.26 15.04 -7.70
C GLY A 43 -3.44 16.02 -7.82
N VAL A 44 -3.21 17.30 -7.53
CA VAL A 44 -4.23 18.36 -7.64
C VAL A 44 -4.72 18.51 -9.08
N LYS A 45 -3.81 18.49 -10.08
CA LYS A 45 -4.15 18.67 -11.50
C LYS A 45 -5.03 17.56 -12.06
N ILE A 46 -4.89 16.33 -11.58
CA ILE A 46 -5.64 15.17 -12.09
C ILE A 46 -6.88 14.83 -11.25
N SER A 47 -7.15 15.60 -10.21
CA SER A 47 -8.26 15.34 -9.29
C SER A 47 -9.39 16.33 -9.48
N ASP A 48 -10.59 15.87 -9.20
CA ASP A 48 -11.75 16.74 -9.03
C ASP A 48 -11.59 17.70 -7.82
N PRO A 49 -12.12 18.93 -7.87
CA PRO A 49 -12.04 19.90 -6.78
C PRO A 49 -12.51 19.39 -5.41
N GLU A 50 -13.56 18.56 -5.35
CA GLU A 50 -14.14 18.02 -4.11
C GLU A 50 -13.34 16.86 -3.52
N THR A 51 -12.35 16.34 -4.25
CA THR A 51 -11.48 15.28 -3.73
C THR A 51 -10.68 15.80 -2.54
N CYS A 52 -10.72 15.07 -1.42
CA CYS A 52 -9.98 15.45 -0.22
C CYS A 52 -8.47 15.46 -0.51
N PHE A 53 -7.75 16.38 0.16
CA PHE A 53 -6.34 16.62 -0.11
C PHE A 53 -5.49 15.34 -0.03
N SER A 54 -5.74 14.48 0.95
CA SER A 54 -5.00 13.22 1.11
C SER A 54 -5.16 12.27 -0.08
N CYS A 55 -6.33 12.24 -0.72
CA CYS A 55 -6.54 11.49 -1.96
C CYS A 55 -5.83 12.16 -3.14
N LYS A 56 -5.85 13.50 -3.25
CA LYS A 56 -5.10 14.23 -4.28
C LYS A 56 -3.61 13.88 -4.21
N VAL A 57 -3.01 13.94 -3.02
CA VAL A 57 -1.63 13.54 -2.77
C VAL A 57 -1.39 12.09 -3.22
N TYR A 58 -2.26 11.15 -2.82
CA TYR A 58 -2.15 9.75 -3.20
C TYR A 58 -2.19 9.54 -4.73
N PHE A 59 -3.05 10.26 -5.44
CA PHE A 59 -3.11 10.21 -6.91
C PHE A 59 -1.84 10.74 -7.55
N GLY A 60 -1.21 11.75 -6.97
CA GLY A 60 0.13 12.19 -7.35
C GLY A 60 1.18 11.09 -7.23
N HIS A 61 1.16 10.31 -6.14
CA HIS A 61 2.05 9.16 -5.98
C HIS A 61 1.76 8.03 -6.98
N LEU A 62 0.48 7.76 -7.29
CA LEU A 62 0.11 6.80 -8.34
C LEU A 62 0.66 7.23 -9.70
N LYS A 63 0.48 8.50 -10.06
CA LYS A 63 1.02 9.05 -11.31
C LYS A 63 2.53 9.03 -11.38
N TRP A 64 3.20 9.29 -10.25
CA TRP A 64 4.65 9.17 -10.22
C TRP A 64 5.12 7.74 -10.48
N LEU A 65 4.39 6.72 -10.03
CA LEU A 65 4.71 5.30 -10.23
C LEU A 65 4.35 4.79 -11.63
N GLU A 66 3.49 5.49 -12.36
CA GLU A 66 3.05 5.11 -13.70
C GLU A 66 4.25 4.92 -14.65
N GLY A 67 4.32 3.75 -15.29
CA GLY A 67 5.42 3.38 -16.20
C GLY A 67 6.76 3.06 -15.54
N LYS A 68 6.88 3.12 -14.20
CA LYS A 68 8.14 2.82 -13.47
C LYS A 68 8.16 1.43 -12.81
N CYS A 69 7.04 0.71 -12.85
CA CYS A 69 6.86 -0.62 -12.27
C CYS A 69 5.86 -1.44 -13.10
N ASP A 70 5.87 -2.76 -12.91
CA ASP A 70 4.98 -3.68 -13.63
C ASP A 70 3.55 -3.64 -13.04
N LEU A 71 3.47 -3.55 -11.71
CA LEU A 71 2.24 -3.49 -10.94
C LEU A 71 2.31 -2.35 -9.93
N ILE A 72 1.19 -1.70 -9.63
CA ILE A 72 1.08 -0.79 -8.48
C ILE A 72 0.15 -1.42 -7.45
N PHE A 73 0.65 -1.56 -6.22
CA PHE A 73 -0.13 -2.08 -5.10
C PHE A 73 -1.05 -1.01 -4.53
N VAL A 74 -2.35 -1.25 -4.64
CA VAL A 74 -3.43 -0.40 -4.10
C VAL A 74 -4.45 -1.31 -3.42
N PRO A 75 -4.35 -1.54 -2.10
CA PRO A 75 -5.30 -2.38 -1.39
C PRO A 75 -6.62 -1.67 -1.14
N ARG A 76 -7.71 -2.44 -1.14
CA ARG A 76 -9.05 -1.97 -0.77
C ARG A 76 -9.26 -2.16 0.72
N LEU A 77 -9.21 -1.08 1.50
CA LEU A 77 -9.47 -1.17 2.93
C LEU A 77 -10.94 -0.86 3.21
N LYS A 78 -11.65 -1.80 3.86
CA LYS A 78 -13.06 -1.62 4.22
C LYS A 78 -13.25 -1.45 5.73
N ARG A 79 -12.68 -2.35 6.52
CA ARG A 79 -12.83 -2.36 7.98
C ARG A 79 -11.54 -2.72 8.70
N LYS A 80 -11.40 -2.18 9.91
CA LYS A 80 -10.40 -2.58 10.91
C LYS A 80 -11.14 -2.90 12.20
N GLY A 81 -11.20 -4.18 12.56
CA GLY A 81 -12.14 -4.67 13.58
C GLY A 81 -13.57 -4.18 13.32
N ASN A 82 -14.17 -3.51 14.31
CA ASN A 82 -15.53 -2.96 14.22
C ASN A 82 -15.61 -1.57 13.55
N LEU A 83 -14.47 -0.94 13.25
CA LEU A 83 -14.44 0.40 12.66
C LEU A 83 -14.37 0.33 11.13
N GLU A 84 -15.14 1.18 10.47
CA GLU A 84 -15.12 1.32 9.01
C GLU A 84 -14.09 2.37 8.58
N TYR A 85 -13.36 2.09 7.50
CA TYR A 85 -12.55 3.11 6.85
C TYR A 85 -13.45 4.07 6.06
N CYS A 86 -12.96 5.29 5.81
CA CYS A 86 -13.62 6.23 4.90
C CYS A 86 -13.92 5.53 3.56
N PRO A 87 -15.12 5.70 2.96
CA PRO A 87 -15.49 5.06 1.70
C PRO A 87 -14.50 5.29 0.54
N LYS A 88 -13.69 6.36 0.59
CA LYS A 88 -12.63 6.59 -0.39
C LYS A 88 -11.57 5.49 -0.37
N PHE A 89 -11.20 4.91 0.77
CA PHE A 89 -10.29 3.75 0.84
C PHE A 89 -10.86 2.53 0.13
N PHE A 90 -12.18 2.36 0.16
CA PHE A 90 -12.85 1.32 -0.58
C PHE A 90 -12.78 1.60 -2.09
N GLY A 91 -12.95 2.84 -2.54
CA GLY A 91 -12.87 3.21 -3.96
C GLY A 91 -11.46 3.35 -4.55
N LEU A 92 -10.40 3.40 -3.72
CA LEU A 92 -9.03 3.68 -4.18
C LEU A 92 -8.54 2.80 -5.33
N PRO A 93 -8.71 1.46 -5.32
CA PRO A 93 -8.18 0.63 -6.41
C PRO A 93 -8.91 0.86 -7.74
N ASP A 94 -10.21 1.16 -7.71
CA ASP A 94 -10.98 1.43 -8.92
C ASP A 94 -10.60 2.78 -9.52
N LEU A 95 -10.46 3.80 -8.67
CA LEU A 95 -9.96 5.11 -9.08
C LEU A 95 -8.53 5.00 -9.62
N ALA A 96 -7.67 4.19 -9.00
CA ALA A 96 -6.30 3.97 -9.47
C ALA A 96 -6.28 3.40 -10.89
N LYS A 97 -7.14 2.41 -11.22
CA LYS A 97 -7.23 1.83 -12.57
C LYS A 97 -7.66 2.85 -13.62
N ILE A 98 -8.45 3.85 -13.25
CA ILE A 98 -8.86 4.94 -14.16
C ILE A 98 -7.72 5.94 -14.31
N LEU A 99 -7.03 6.24 -13.21
CA LEU A 99 -6.01 7.28 -13.17
C LEU A 99 -4.70 6.85 -13.84
N VAL A 100 -4.29 5.58 -13.80
CA VAL A 100 -3.01 5.13 -14.35
C VAL A 100 -3.17 3.96 -15.33
N LYS A 101 -2.26 3.88 -16.31
CA LYS A 101 -2.17 2.79 -17.27
C LYS A 101 -1.49 1.54 -16.69
N THR A 102 -0.63 1.70 -15.68
CA THR A 102 0.02 0.57 -15.01
C THR A 102 -1.02 -0.29 -14.29
N LYS A 103 -0.89 -1.62 -14.41
CA LYS A 103 -1.82 -2.57 -13.82
C LYS A 103 -1.84 -2.43 -12.28
N ILE A 104 -3.05 -2.46 -11.71
CA ILE A 104 -3.25 -2.33 -10.26
C ILE A 104 -3.35 -3.71 -9.62
N LEU A 105 -2.44 -4.00 -8.69
CA LEU A 105 -2.52 -5.13 -7.78
C LEU A 105 -3.38 -4.73 -6.58
N THR A 106 -4.49 -5.44 -6.37
CA THR A 106 -5.45 -5.12 -5.30
C THR A 106 -6.01 -6.38 -4.66
N GLU A 107 -6.25 -6.27 -3.36
CA GLU A 107 -7.07 -7.20 -2.56
C GLU A 107 -7.90 -6.41 -1.55
N THR A 108 -9.02 -6.99 -1.12
CA THR A 108 -9.92 -6.41 -0.11
C THR A 108 -9.56 -6.87 1.28
N PHE A 109 -9.35 -5.91 2.17
CA PHE A 109 -9.10 -6.13 3.59
C PHE A 109 -10.33 -5.68 4.38
N ASP A 110 -11.11 -6.66 4.83
CA ASP A 110 -12.29 -6.51 5.68
C ASP A 110 -12.10 -7.40 6.92
N GLU A 111 -11.46 -6.86 7.96
CA GLU A 111 -11.11 -7.62 9.18
C GLU A 111 -12.33 -8.16 9.97
N LYS A 112 -13.56 -7.73 9.60
CA LYS A 112 -14.79 -8.31 10.16
C LYS A 112 -15.20 -9.60 9.44
N LYS A 113 -14.87 -9.72 8.16
CA LYS A 113 -15.24 -10.87 7.33
C LYS A 113 -14.18 -11.97 7.34
N GLU A 114 -12.92 -11.58 7.28
CA GLU A 114 -11.79 -12.49 7.14
C GLU A 114 -10.58 -11.96 7.90
N ARG A 115 -9.68 -12.86 8.29
CA ARG A 115 -8.42 -12.45 8.92
C ARG A 115 -7.54 -11.75 7.89
N PHE A 116 -6.74 -10.80 8.35
CA PHE A 116 -5.76 -10.10 7.51
C PHE A 116 -4.84 -11.08 6.74
N GLU A 117 -4.44 -12.18 7.39
CA GLU A 117 -3.65 -13.27 6.80
C GLU A 117 -4.36 -13.94 5.61
N GLU A 118 -5.67 -14.17 5.69
CA GLU A 118 -6.45 -14.79 4.61
C GLU A 118 -6.49 -13.88 3.38
N SER A 119 -6.63 -12.57 3.60
CA SER A 119 -6.53 -11.58 2.52
C SER A 119 -5.12 -11.52 1.92
N LEU A 120 -4.06 -11.69 2.73
CA LEU A 120 -2.69 -11.78 2.20
C LEU A 120 -2.48 -13.04 1.36
N VAL A 121 -3.08 -14.17 1.74
CA VAL A 121 -3.04 -15.39 0.94
C VAL A 121 -3.66 -15.16 -0.43
N LYS A 122 -4.86 -14.58 -0.50
CA LYS A 122 -5.51 -14.23 -1.78
C LYS A 122 -4.65 -13.26 -2.62
N LEU A 123 -4.00 -12.29 -1.97
CA LEU A 123 -3.09 -11.35 -2.63
C LEU A 123 -1.86 -12.05 -3.20
N GLY A 124 -1.25 -12.98 -2.46
CA GLY A 124 -0.07 -13.73 -2.91
C GLY A 124 -0.40 -14.77 -3.97
N GLU A 125 -1.57 -15.43 -3.90
CA GLU A 125 -2.06 -16.35 -4.93
C GLU A 125 -2.23 -15.63 -6.28
N LYS A 126 -2.71 -14.37 -6.28
CA LYS A 126 -2.75 -13.52 -7.49
C LYS A 126 -1.37 -13.22 -8.09
N LEU A 127 -0.32 -13.35 -7.29
CA LEU A 127 1.07 -13.19 -7.71
C LEU A 127 1.74 -14.53 -8.05
N GLY A 128 0.99 -15.64 -8.05
CA GLY A 128 1.48 -16.98 -8.37
C GLY A 128 2.30 -17.62 -7.25
N LYS A 129 2.14 -17.17 -6.00
CA LYS A 129 2.87 -17.68 -4.84
C LYS A 129 2.06 -18.71 -4.06
N ASN A 130 2.76 -19.68 -3.47
CA ASN A 130 2.11 -20.70 -2.66
C ASN A 130 1.85 -20.21 -1.22
N LYS A 131 0.99 -20.92 -0.47
CA LYS A 131 0.59 -20.51 0.89
C LYS A 131 1.75 -20.51 1.88
N GLU A 132 2.72 -21.39 1.71
CA GLU A 132 3.90 -21.51 2.60
C GLU A 132 4.82 -20.30 2.44
N GLU A 133 5.17 -19.94 1.20
CA GLU A 133 5.92 -18.74 0.85
C GLU A 133 5.24 -17.47 1.40
N ILE A 134 3.91 -17.38 1.26
CA ILE A 134 3.14 -16.23 1.74
C ILE A 134 3.19 -16.13 3.26
N LYS A 135 3.04 -17.26 3.96
CA LYS A 135 3.10 -17.30 5.42
C LYS A 135 4.49 -16.92 5.93
N GLU A 136 5.54 -17.48 5.33
CA GLU A 136 6.92 -17.17 5.68
C GLU A 136 7.24 -15.67 5.45
N ALA A 137 6.83 -15.12 4.31
CA ALA A 137 7.00 -13.71 4.00
C ALA A 137 6.23 -12.81 4.98
N PHE A 138 5.02 -13.21 5.38
CA PHE A 138 4.23 -12.49 6.38
C PHE A 138 4.92 -12.46 7.75
N GLU A 139 5.41 -13.59 8.24
CA GLU A 139 6.11 -13.68 9.53
C GLU A 139 7.38 -12.82 9.54
N LYS A 140 8.20 -12.92 8.49
CA LYS A 140 9.42 -12.09 8.32
C LYS A 140 9.08 -10.60 8.27
N ALA A 141 8.03 -10.22 7.54
CA ALA A 141 7.60 -8.83 7.43
C ALA A 141 7.11 -8.27 8.78
N LEU A 142 6.40 -9.08 9.59
CA LEU A 142 5.94 -8.68 10.92
C LEU A 142 7.10 -8.46 11.89
N ILE A 143 8.11 -9.34 11.89
CA ILE A 143 9.29 -9.20 12.74
C ILE A 143 10.02 -7.90 12.40
N LYS A 144 10.31 -7.68 11.12
CA LYS A 144 11.03 -6.47 10.66
C LYS A 144 10.23 -5.19 10.90
N GLU A 145 8.91 -5.20 10.72
CA GLU A 145 8.03 -4.07 11.08
C GLU A 145 8.16 -3.70 12.57
N LYS A 146 8.13 -4.69 13.47
CA LYS A 146 8.26 -4.48 14.92
C LYS A 146 9.64 -3.95 15.30
N GLU A 147 10.71 -4.50 14.72
CA GLU A 147 12.08 -4.05 14.98
C GLU A 147 12.29 -2.60 14.57
N ILE A 148 11.80 -2.20 13.39
CA ILE A 148 11.95 -0.82 12.88
C ILE A 148 11.14 0.14 13.75
N LYS A 149 9.90 -0.21 14.12
CA LYS A 149 9.08 0.60 15.04
C LYS A 149 9.76 0.78 16.39
N ALA A 150 10.28 -0.29 16.98
CA ALA A 150 10.98 -0.22 18.27
C ALA A 150 12.25 0.65 18.20
N LYS A 151 12.99 0.63 17.08
CA LYS A 151 14.15 1.53 16.88
C LYS A 151 13.70 2.99 16.79
N GLN A 152 12.64 3.28 16.03
CA GLN A 152 12.12 4.64 15.85
C GLN A 152 11.54 5.23 17.14
N GLU A 153 10.83 4.42 17.93
CA GLU A 153 10.33 4.83 19.25
C GLU A 153 11.48 5.20 20.17
N LYS A 154 12.54 4.37 20.23
CA LYS A 154 13.74 4.66 21.02
C LYS A 154 14.47 5.93 20.57
N GLU A 155 14.51 6.22 19.27
CA GLU A 155 15.12 7.45 18.74
C GLU A 155 14.27 8.69 19.01
N THR A 156 12.94 8.54 18.99
CA THR A 156 11.99 9.64 19.24
C THR A 156 11.96 10.01 20.72
N LEU A 157 12.05 9.02 21.63
CA LEU A 157 12.12 9.21 23.08
C LEU A 157 13.44 9.81 23.58
N LYS A 158 14.48 9.84 22.72
CA LYS A 158 15.79 10.43 23.02
C LYS A 158 15.92 11.89 22.56
N LYS A 159 14.89 12.44 21.91
CA LYS A 159 14.80 13.84 21.49
C LYS A 159 13.86 14.62 22.40
#